data_AF-A0A3Q9C820-F1
#
_entry.id   AF-A0A3Q9C820-F1
#
_cell.length_a   1.000
_cell.length_b   1.000
_cell.length_c   1.000
_cell.angle_alpha   90.00
_cell.angle_beta   90.00
_cell.angle_gamma   90.00
#
_symmetry.space_group_name_H-M   'P 1'
#
loop_
_entity.id
_entity.type
_entity.pdbx_description
1 polymer ?
#
loop_
_entity_poly.entity_id
_entity_poly.type
_entity_poly.pdbx_seq_one_letter_code
_entity_poly.pdbx_strand_id
1 'polypeptide(L)'
;MAATEEKPTRLISGPGMLLVWLYGVMVVGAVSRSAYQIATEFDRAPLAYSLSAVAGLVYGFITYSLVRGGETARKAAQVCCAAELAGVLIVGTWTLIEPSAFPDATVWSDYGMGYIFIPVLLPLSALYWLRKAGTAGATR
;
A
#
# COMPACT_ATOMS: atom_id res chain seq x y z
N MET A 1 -26.26 -33.72 8.24
CA MET A 1 -26.14 -32.32 7.79
C MET A 1 -24.70 -31.89 7.97
N ALA A 2 -23.85 -32.12 6.97
CA ALA A 2 -22.49 -31.60 6.98
C ALA A 2 -22.57 -30.15 6.50
N ALA A 3 -22.25 -29.20 7.39
CA ALA A 3 -22.06 -27.82 7.00
C ALA A 3 -20.90 -27.78 6.00
N THR A 4 -21.21 -27.47 4.75
CA THR A 4 -20.20 -27.16 3.74
C THR A 4 -19.46 -25.92 4.25
N GLU A 5 -18.28 -26.12 4.84
CA GLU A 5 -17.36 -25.01 5.10
C GLU A 5 -17.05 -24.37 3.74
N GLU A 6 -17.69 -23.23 3.46
CA GLU A 6 -17.29 -22.37 2.35
C GLU A 6 -15.85 -21.93 2.63
N LYS A 7 -14.90 -22.65 2.04
CA LYS A 7 -13.48 -22.34 2.11
C LYS A 7 -13.33 -20.96 1.46
N PRO A 8 -13.12 -19.87 2.23
CA PRO A 8 -13.08 -18.55 1.64
C PRO A 8 -11.96 -18.57 0.62
N THR A 9 -12.26 -18.17 -0.62
CA THR A 9 -11.32 -18.23 -1.74
C THR A 9 -10.05 -17.49 -1.32
N ARG A 10 -9.04 -18.24 -0.86
CA ARG A 10 -7.86 -17.67 -0.22
C ARG A 10 -7.14 -16.86 -1.30
N LEU A 11 -7.13 -15.54 -1.16
CA LEU A 11 -6.29 -14.63 -1.97
C LEU A 11 -4.78 -14.92 -1.80
N ILE A 12 -4.45 -15.83 -0.88
CA ILE A 12 -3.12 -16.26 -0.48
C ILE A 12 -2.54 -17.33 -1.43
N SER A 13 -3.28 -17.79 -2.45
CA SER A 13 -2.78 -18.74 -3.45
C SER A 13 -2.32 -18.02 -4.73
N GLY A 14 -1.03 -18.09 -5.06
CA GLY A 14 -0.43 -17.51 -6.27
C GLY A 14 0.13 -16.08 -6.09
N PRO A 15 0.04 -15.19 -7.10
CA PRO A 15 0.66 -13.85 -7.06
C PRO A 15 0.12 -12.92 -5.95
N GLY A 16 -1.04 -13.22 -5.37
CA GLY A 16 -1.55 -12.50 -4.20
C GLY A 16 -0.67 -12.64 -2.96
N MET A 17 0.03 -13.77 -2.80
CA MET A 17 1.01 -13.96 -1.71
C MET A 17 2.19 -13.00 -1.85
N LEU A 18 2.69 -12.80 -3.09
CA LEU A 18 3.77 -11.85 -3.35
C LEU A 18 3.34 -10.41 -3.03
N LEU A 19 2.11 -10.02 -3.39
CA LEU A 19 1.57 -8.70 -3.05
C LEU A 19 1.51 -8.50 -1.52
N VAL A 20 1.00 -9.48 -0.78
CA VAL A 20 0.96 -9.42 0.69
C VAL A 20 2.36 -9.27 1.27
N TRP A 21 3.34 -10.02 0.78
CA TRP A 21 4.72 -9.92 1.23
C TRP A 21 5.33 -8.55 0.96
N LEU A 22 5.20 -8.04 -0.27
CA LEU A 22 5.76 -6.76 -0.64
C LEU A 22 5.11 -5.61 0.13
N TYR A 23 3.78 -5.62 0.27
CA TYR A 23 3.10 -4.64 1.14
C TYR A 23 3.54 -4.78 2.59
N GLY A 24 3.68 -6.00 3.12
CA GLY A 24 4.16 -6.23 4.48
C GLY A 24 5.57 -5.66 4.72
N VAL A 25 6.50 -5.87 3.78
CA VAL A 25 7.85 -5.29 3.86
C VAL A 25 7.79 -3.76 3.82
N MET A 26 6.96 -3.19 2.94
CA MET A 26 6.77 -1.74 2.84
C MET A 26 6.18 -1.15 4.13
N VAL A 27 5.23 -1.85 4.77
CA VAL A 27 4.69 -1.45 6.09
C VAL A 27 5.80 -1.36 7.11
N VAL A 28 6.58 -2.44 7.27
CA VAL A 28 7.65 -2.49 8.28
C VAL A 28 8.67 -1.39 8.00
N GLY A 29 9.10 -1.22 6.76
CA GLY A 29 10.05 -0.19 6.37
C GLY A 29 9.52 1.23 6.62
N ALA A 30 8.31 1.54 6.16
CA ALA A 30 7.71 2.86 6.29
C ALA A 30 7.41 3.22 7.75
N VAL A 31 6.82 2.29 8.52
CA VAL A 31 6.46 2.50 9.93
C VAL A 31 7.72 2.61 10.79
N SER A 32 8.71 1.73 10.63
CA SER A 32 9.93 1.78 11.46
C SER A 32 10.71 3.08 11.22
N ARG A 33 10.87 3.45 9.95
CA ARG A 33 11.56 4.69 9.56
C ARG A 33 10.81 5.91 10.07
N SER A 34 9.51 6.01 9.83
CA SER A 34 8.72 7.17 10.26
C SER A 34 8.62 7.26 11.78
N ALA A 35 8.47 6.15 12.50
CA ALA A 35 8.46 6.14 13.96
C ALA A 35 9.78 6.67 14.54
N TYR A 36 10.92 6.22 14.01
CA TYR A 36 12.23 6.73 14.42
C TYR A 36 12.35 8.23 14.12
N GLN A 37 12.08 8.63 12.88
CA GLN A 37 12.23 10.02 12.43
C GLN A 37 11.30 11.00 13.18
N ILE A 38 10.06 10.58 13.48
CA ILE A 38 9.13 11.37 14.30
C ILE A 38 9.62 11.45 15.75
N ALA A 39 10.23 10.39 16.29
CA ALA A 39 10.71 10.41 17.67
C ALA A 39 11.99 11.25 17.85
N THR A 40 12.88 11.28 16.86
CA THR A 40 14.22 11.88 17.01
C THR A 40 14.39 13.20 16.27
N GLU A 41 13.66 13.41 15.18
CA GLU A 41 13.97 14.46 14.19
C GLU A 41 12.73 15.23 13.72
N PHE A 42 11.58 15.14 14.41
CA PHE A 42 10.30 15.65 13.90
C PHE A 42 10.35 17.09 13.36
N ASP A 43 11.06 17.98 14.04
CA ASP A 43 11.18 19.39 13.66
C ASP A 43 11.95 19.63 12.35
N ARG A 44 12.71 18.64 11.89
CA ARG A 44 13.54 18.72 10.68
C ARG A 44 12.71 18.63 9.41
N ALA A 45 11.76 17.69 9.36
CA ALA A 45 10.92 17.46 8.18
C ALA A 45 9.55 16.88 8.59
N PRO A 46 8.73 17.64 9.33
CA PRO A 46 7.49 17.12 9.93
C PRO A 46 6.50 16.62 8.88
N LEU A 47 6.41 17.30 7.74
CA LEU A 47 5.57 16.90 6.61
C LEU A 47 6.01 15.55 6.04
N ALA A 48 7.31 15.40 5.78
CA ALA A 48 7.86 14.21 5.14
C ALA A 48 7.67 12.95 6.00
N TYR A 49 7.90 13.08 7.30
CA TYR A 49 7.78 11.97 8.23
C TYR A 49 6.31 11.61 8.48
N SER A 50 5.42 12.59 8.57
CA SER A 50 3.97 12.38 8.68
C SER A 50 3.42 11.65 7.45
N LEU A 51 3.80 12.07 6.25
CA LEU A 51 3.41 11.41 5.00
C LEU A 51 3.91 9.95 4.95
N SER A 52 5.13 9.70 5.43
CA SER A 52 5.68 8.35 5.51
C SER A 52 4.94 7.48 6.53
N ALA A 53 4.51 8.04 7.66
CA ALA A 53 3.66 7.35 8.63
C ALA A 53 2.28 7.01 8.05
N VAL A 54 1.65 7.97 7.36
CA VAL A 54 0.38 7.76 6.65
C VAL A 54 0.52 6.66 5.60
N ALA A 55 1.61 6.67 4.83
CA ALA A 55 1.91 5.61 3.86
C ALA A 55 1.98 4.24 4.54
N GLY A 56 2.67 4.13 5.68
CA GLY A 56 2.73 2.90 6.48
C GLY A 56 1.35 2.40 6.91
N LEU A 57 0.45 3.29 7.33
CA LEU A 57 -0.93 2.94 7.68
C LEU A 57 -1.73 2.44 6.47
N VAL A 58 -1.61 3.12 5.33
CA VAL A 58 -2.28 2.72 4.07
C VAL A 58 -1.81 1.34 3.64
N TYR A 59 -0.50 1.09 3.62
CA TYR A 59 0.07 -0.21 3.29
C TYR A 59 -0.39 -1.29 4.26
N GLY A 60 -0.49 -0.95 5.56
CA GLY A 60 -0.95 -1.88 6.60
C GLY A 60 -2.39 -2.29 6.37
N PHE A 61 -3.24 -1.33 6.04
CA PHE A 61 -4.65 -1.59 5.75
C PHE A 61 -4.85 -2.41 4.47
N ILE A 62 -4.06 -2.14 3.42
CA ILE A 62 -4.07 -2.96 2.19
C ILE A 62 -3.63 -4.39 2.50
N THR A 63 -2.52 -4.57 3.23
CA THR A 63 -2.01 -5.88 3.66
C THR A 63 -3.09 -6.65 4.42
N TYR A 64 -3.69 -6.00 5.42
CA TYR A 64 -4.76 -6.59 6.23
C TYR A 64 -5.96 -7.02 5.38
N SER A 65 -6.39 -6.16 4.45
CA SER A 65 -7.52 -6.44 3.56
C SER A 65 -7.23 -7.61 2.61
N LEU A 66 -6.00 -7.70 2.08
CA LEU A 66 -5.56 -8.80 1.23
C LEU A 66 -5.50 -10.13 1.99
N VAL A 67 -5.00 -10.11 3.23
CA VAL A 67 -4.91 -11.31 4.09
C VAL A 67 -6.29 -11.81 4.51
N ARG A 68 -7.19 -10.91 4.91
CA ARG A 68 -8.54 -11.27 5.38
C ARG A 68 -9.39 -11.91 4.29
N GLY A 69 -9.24 -11.44 3.05
CA GLY A 69 -10.02 -11.94 1.92
C GLY A 69 -11.52 -11.65 2.01
N GLY A 70 -12.25 -12.01 0.96
CA GLY A 70 -13.70 -11.73 0.82
C GLY A 70 -14.00 -10.51 -0.04
N GLU A 71 -15.28 -10.36 -0.41
CA GLU A 71 -15.70 -9.38 -1.42
C GLU A 71 -15.66 -7.93 -0.91
N THR A 72 -16.05 -7.71 0.34
CA THR A 72 -15.94 -6.41 1.03
C THR A 72 -14.49 -6.00 1.24
N ALA A 73 -13.63 -6.93 1.68
CA ALA A 73 -12.20 -6.68 1.84
C ALA A 73 -11.51 -6.38 0.50
N ARG A 74 -11.93 -7.03 -0.60
CA ARG A 74 -11.44 -6.70 -1.96
C ARG A 74 -11.80 -5.28 -2.37
N LYS A 75 -13.05 -4.85 -2.16
CA LYS A 75 -13.49 -3.47 -2.47
C LYS A 75 -12.70 -2.45 -1.63
N ALA A 76 -12.51 -2.73 -0.34
CA ALA A 76 -11.70 -1.89 0.54
C ALA A 76 -10.23 -1.81 0.05
N ALA A 77 -9.62 -2.94 -0.30
CA ALA A 77 -8.27 -2.99 -0.85
C ALA A 77 -8.15 -2.18 -2.16
N GLN A 78 -9.16 -2.22 -3.04
CA GLN A 78 -9.18 -1.41 -4.27
C GLN A 78 -9.19 0.09 -3.98
N VAL A 79 -10.03 0.54 -3.05
CA VAL A 79 -10.09 1.95 -2.64
C VAL A 79 -8.76 2.38 -2.04
N CYS A 80 -8.16 1.56 -1.18
CA CYS A 80 -6.86 1.87 -0.58
C CYS A 80 -5.72 1.87 -1.59
N CYS A 81 -5.69 0.95 -2.55
CA CYS A 81 -4.70 0.99 -3.64
C CYS A 81 -4.87 2.24 -4.52
N ALA A 82 -6.11 2.68 -4.75
CA ALA A 82 -6.35 3.93 -5.48
C ALA A 82 -5.88 5.16 -4.67
N ALA A 83 -6.13 5.17 -3.35
CA ALA A 83 -5.67 6.21 -2.45
C ALA A 83 -4.13 6.24 -2.35
N GLU A 84 -3.49 5.08 -2.29
CA GLU A 84 -2.04 4.94 -2.35
C GLU A 84 -1.48 5.51 -3.66
N LEU A 85 -2.04 5.08 -4.80
CA LEU A 85 -1.59 5.56 -6.10
C LEU A 85 -1.75 7.08 -6.21
N ALA A 86 -2.87 7.63 -5.74
CA ALA A 86 -3.08 9.07 -5.66
C ALA A 86 -2.04 9.73 -4.75
N GLY A 87 -1.76 9.17 -3.57
CA GLY A 87 -0.75 9.67 -2.64
C GLY A 87 0.64 9.70 -3.26
N VAL A 88 1.04 8.64 -3.96
CA VAL A 88 2.34 8.55 -4.63
C VAL A 88 2.46 9.56 -5.76
N LEU A 89 1.40 9.74 -6.56
CA LEU A 89 1.41 10.73 -7.64
C LEU A 89 1.42 12.16 -7.09
N ILE A 90 0.56 12.47 -6.12
CA ILE A 90 0.46 13.81 -5.54
C ILE A 90 1.76 14.18 -4.83
N VAL A 91 2.26 13.32 -3.94
CA VAL A 91 3.48 13.61 -3.17
C VAL A 91 4.71 13.54 -4.07
N GLY A 92 4.80 12.58 -4.99
CA GLY A 92 5.90 12.51 -5.96
C GLY A 92 5.95 13.72 -6.89
N THR A 93 4.81 14.23 -7.36
CA THR A 93 4.76 15.48 -8.13
C THR A 93 5.09 16.69 -7.27
N TRP A 94 4.60 16.75 -6.02
CA TRP A 94 4.91 17.86 -5.11
C TRP A 94 6.41 17.92 -4.80
N THR A 95 7.07 16.78 -4.57
CA THR A 95 8.51 16.75 -4.30
C THR A 95 9.34 17.25 -5.48
N LEU A 96 8.83 17.14 -6.71
CA LEU A 96 9.47 17.68 -7.92
C LEU A 96 9.22 19.18 -8.13
N ILE A 97 8.01 19.66 -7.80
CA ILE A 97 7.62 21.07 -7.98
C ILE A 97 8.24 21.95 -6.90
N GLU A 98 8.20 21.50 -5.65
CA GLU A 98 8.69 22.25 -4.50
C GLU A 98 9.62 21.38 -3.63
N PRO A 99 10.86 21.12 -4.10
CA PRO A 99 11.82 20.34 -3.34
C PRO A 99 12.14 20.96 -1.97
N SER A 100 12.03 22.30 -1.85
CA SER A 100 12.34 23.02 -0.62
C SER A 100 11.38 22.71 0.53
N ALA A 101 10.14 22.29 0.22
CA ALA A 101 9.15 21.87 1.21
C ALA A 101 9.45 20.49 1.81
N PHE A 102 10.39 19.73 1.22
CA PHE A 102 10.78 18.39 1.64
C PHE A 102 12.27 18.35 1.97
N PRO A 103 12.67 18.74 3.19
CA PRO A 103 14.06 18.64 3.64
C PRO A 103 14.59 17.19 3.63
N ASP A 104 13.67 16.21 3.82
CA ASP A 104 13.94 14.79 3.71
C ASP A 104 12.91 14.09 2.80
N ALA A 105 13.36 13.01 2.15
CA ALA A 105 12.53 12.20 1.26
C ALA A 105 11.52 11.32 2.02
N THR A 106 10.30 11.25 1.51
CA THR A 106 9.24 10.33 1.95
C THR A 106 9.30 9.01 1.19
N VAL A 107 8.48 8.03 1.60
CA VAL A 107 8.29 6.80 0.83
C VAL A 107 7.72 7.05 -0.58
N TRP A 108 7.00 8.16 -0.77
CA TRP A 108 6.35 8.52 -2.01
C TRP A 108 7.13 9.54 -2.87
N SER A 109 8.25 10.05 -2.35
CA SER A 109 9.08 11.03 -3.06
C SER A 109 9.58 10.49 -4.39
N ASP A 110 9.57 11.34 -5.42
CA ASP A 110 9.95 11.00 -6.79
C ASP A 110 9.24 9.73 -7.30
N TYR A 111 7.96 9.60 -6.97
CA TYR A 111 7.14 8.43 -7.30
C TYR A 111 7.67 7.12 -6.71
N GLY A 112 8.38 7.19 -5.58
CA GLY A 112 8.97 6.03 -4.91
C GLY A 112 10.30 5.57 -5.52
N MET A 113 11.04 6.45 -6.18
CA MET A 113 12.34 6.14 -6.79
C MET A 113 13.33 5.52 -5.78
N GLY A 114 13.35 6.02 -4.54
CA GLY A 114 14.17 5.45 -3.45
C GLY A 114 13.82 4.01 -3.06
N TYR A 115 12.68 3.51 -3.53
CA TYR A 115 12.19 2.15 -3.34
C TYR A 115 12.03 1.44 -4.69
N ILE A 116 12.77 1.83 -5.72
CA ILE A 116 12.73 1.20 -7.06
C ILE A 116 11.30 1.20 -7.65
N PHE A 117 10.58 2.32 -7.45
CA PHE A 117 9.19 2.52 -7.89
C PHE A 117 8.17 1.52 -7.34
N ILE A 118 8.53 0.75 -6.30
CA ILE A 118 7.62 -0.18 -5.61
C ILE A 118 6.30 0.50 -5.20
N PRO A 119 6.28 1.73 -4.63
CA PRO A 119 5.04 2.43 -4.28
C PRO A 119 4.07 2.68 -5.44
N VAL A 120 4.54 2.77 -6.69
CA VAL A 120 3.66 2.90 -7.86
C VAL A 120 3.26 1.53 -8.40
N LEU A 121 4.22 0.61 -8.48
CA LEU A 121 4.00 -0.68 -9.12
C LEU A 121 3.08 -1.59 -8.30
N LEU A 122 3.15 -1.51 -6.97
CA LEU A 122 2.30 -2.29 -6.06
C LEU A 122 0.80 -2.01 -6.21
N PRO A 123 0.32 -0.77 -6.10
CA PRO A 123 -1.11 -0.48 -6.21
C PRO A 123 -1.62 -0.81 -7.62
N LEU A 124 -0.82 -0.57 -8.67
CA LEU A 124 -1.20 -0.96 -10.04
C LEU A 124 -1.36 -2.48 -10.18
N SER A 125 -0.40 -3.25 -9.66
CA SER A 125 -0.43 -4.71 -9.70
C SER A 125 -1.60 -5.27 -8.87
N ALA A 126 -1.83 -4.70 -7.69
CA ALA A 126 -2.93 -5.07 -6.81
C ALA A 126 -4.29 -4.77 -7.47
N LEU A 127 -4.47 -3.58 -8.05
CA LEU A 127 -5.70 -3.21 -8.77
C LEU A 127 -5.96 -4.13 -9.97
N TYR A 128 -4.92 -4.42 -10.78
CA TYR A 128 -5.03 -5.33 -11.92
C TYR A 128 -5.50 -6.73 -11.47
N TRP A 129 -4.87 -7.27 -10.43
CA TRP A 129 -5.18 -8.61 -9.95
C TRP A 129 -6.53 -8.69 -9.24
N LEU A 130 -6.89 -7.69 -8.42
CA LEU A 130 -8.20 -7.60 -7.76
C LEU A 130 -9.35 -7.50 -8.78
N ARG A 131 -9.14 -6.79 -9.89
CA ARG A 131 -10.11 -6.73 -11.01
C ARG A 131 -10.29 -8.09 -11.68
N LYS A 132 -9.19 -8.80 -11.96
CA LYS A 132 -9.21 -10.11 -12.62
C LYS A 132 -9.81 -11.23 -11.75
N ALA A 133 -9.62 -11.15 -10.44
CA ALA A 133 -10.22 -12.09 -9.49
C ALA A 133 -11.73 -11.89 -9.32
N GLY A 134 -12.26 -10.69 -9.60
CA GLY A 134 -13.70 -10.41 -9.60
C GLY A 134 -14.42 -11.01 -10.82
N THR A 135 -13.80 -11.00 -12.00
CA THR A 135 -14.38 -11.57 -13.22
C THR A 135 -14.43 -13.10 -13.21
N ALA A 136 -13.50 -13.78 -12.56
CA ALA A 136 -13.50 -15.24 -12.43
C ALA A 136 -14.61 -15.80 -11.51
N GLY A 137 -15.22 -14.95 -10.67
CA GLY A 137 -16.35 -15.31 -9.82
C GLY A 137 -17.72 -15.19 -10.50
N ALA A 138 -17.81 -14.52 -11.66
CA ALA A 138 -19.06 -14.33 -12.39
C ALA A 138 -19.39 -15.50 -13.35
N THR A 139 -18.52 -16.52 -13.42
CA THR A 139 -18.69 -17.70 -14.29
C THR A 139 -18.88 -19.01 -13.51
N ARG A 140 -19.18 -18.94 -12.21
CA ARG A 140 -19.52 -20.11 -11.39
C ARG A 140 -20.88 -19.97 -10.75
#